data_AF-A0A8T5BTP4-F1
#
_entry.id   AF-A0A8T5BTP4-F1
#
_cell.length_a   1.000
_cell.length_b   1.000
_cell.length_c   1.000
_cell.angle_alpha   90.00
_cell.angle_beta   90.00
_cell.angle_gamma   90.00
#
_symmetry.space_group_name_H-M   'P 1'
#
loop_
_entity.id
_entity.type
_entity.pdbx_description
1 polymer ?
#
loop_
_entity_poly.entity_id
_entity_poly.type
_entity_poly.pdbx_seq_one_letter_code
_entity_poly.pdbx_strand_id
1 'polypeptide(L)' 'KPFVNIISLGEDEYNIAAKVILEHDIKPSDALHLGAMKKKNISTIVSEDKDFDKIEWINRFWLTT' A
#
# COMPACT_ATOMS: atom_id res chain seq x y z
N LYS A 1 9.26 -19.31 -14.39
CA LYS A 1 8.26 -18.21 -14.35
C LYS A 1 8.84 -17.10 -13.48
N PRO A 2 8.65 -15.81 -13.78
CA PRO A 2 9.15 -14.78 -12.88
C PRO A 2 8.44 -14.92 -11.54
N PHE A 3 9.20 -14.82 -10.45
CA PHE A 3 8.70 -14.90 -9.08
C PHE A 3 8.02 -13.60 -8.63
N VAL A 4 7.86 -12.63 -9.53
CA VAL A 4 7.37 -11.27 -9.25
C VAL A 4 6.44 -10.81 -10.38
N ASN A 5 5.33 -10.18 -10.01
CA ASN A 5 4.44 -9.45 -10.92
C ASN A 5 4.52 -7.96 -10.58
N ILE A 6 4.77 -7.12 -11.60
CA ILE A 6 4.78 -5.66 -11.44
C ILE A 6 3.38 -5.13 -11.74
N ILE A 7 2.82 -4.32 -10.83
CA ILE A 7 1.51 -3.70 -10.98
C ILE A 7 1.70 -2.25 -11.44
N SER A 8 1.05 -1.89 -12.55
CA SER A 8 1.04 -0.51 -13.07
C SER A 8 0.18 0.40 -12.20
N LEU A 9 0.52 1.69 -12.14
CA LEU A 9 -0.29 2.72 -11.52
C LEU A 9 -1.07 3.50 -12.59
N GLY A 10 -2.34 3.77 -12.32
CA GLY A 10 -3.19 4.65 -13.12
C GLY A 10 -3.90 5.69 -12.27
N GLU A 11 -4.89 6.34 -12.88
CA GLU A 11 -5.68 7.40 -12.24
C GLU A 11 -6.45 6.91 -11.01
N ASP A 12 -6.98 5.69 -11.06
CA ASP A 12 -7.72 5.10 -9.94
C ASP A 12 -6.83 4.87 -8.70
N GLU A 13 -5.63 4.31 -8.91
CA GLU A 13 -4.66 4.12 -7.83
C GLU A 13 -4.20 5.46 -7.24
N TYR A 14 -4.00 6.48 -8.10
CA TYR A 14 -3.69 7.84 -7.68
C TYR A 14 -4.82 8.46 -6.84
N ASN A 15 -6.08 8.33 -7.29
CA ASN A 15 -7.23 8.89 -6.57
C ASN A 15 -7.41 8.26 -5.18
N ILE A 16 -7.11 6.97 -5.04
CA ILE A 16 -7.09 6.31 -3.73
C ILE A 16 -5.92 6.82 -2.88
N ALA A 17 -4.73 6.92 -3.48
CA ALA A 17 -3.54 7.41 -2.78
C ALA A 17 -3.76 8.83 -2.22
N ALA A 18 -4.34 9.74 -3.02
CA ALA A 18 -4.65 11.10 -2.58
C ALA A 18 -5.57 11.13 -1.35
N LYS A 19 -6.60 10.27 -1.31
CA LYS A 19 -7.48 10.13 -0.14
C LYS A 19 -6.73 9.63 1.09
N VAL A 20 -5.93 8.58 0.92
CA VAL A 20 -5.14 7.99 2.01
C VAL A 20 -4.16 9.00 2.62
N ILE A 21 -3.51 9.83 1.80
CA ILE A 21 -2.61 10.88 2.28
C ILE A 21 -3.37 11.86 3.19
N LEU A 22 -4.54 12.31 2.75
CA LEU A 22 -5.36 13.27 3.48
C LEU A 22 -5.94 12.68 4.78
N GLU A 23 -6.30 11.40 4.77
CA GLU A 23 -6.96 10.73 5.89
C GLU A 23 -5.98 10.24 6.97
N HIS A 24 -4.76 9.85 6.59
CA HIS A 24 -3.85 9.09 7.46
C HIS A 24 -2.43 9.69 7.60
N ASP A 25 -2.14 10.82 6.95
CA ASP A 25 -0.82 11.45 6.95
C ASP A 25 0.31 10.45 6.61
N ILE A 26 0.09 9.73 5.50
CA ILE A 26 1.01 8.72 4.94
C ILE A 26 1.84 9.38 3.83
N LYS A 27 3.10 8.98 3.68
CA LYS A 27 3.96 9.45 2.61
C LYS A 27 3.34 9.16 1.22
N PRO A 28 3.48 10.06 0.23
CA PRO A 28 2.88 9.85 -1.08
C PRO A 28 3.28 8.54 -1.78
N SER A 29 4.51 8.08 -1.62
CA SER A 29 4.98 6.81 -2.18
C SER A 29 4.24 5.61 -1.58
N ASP A 30 4.06 5.59 -0.27
CA ASP A 30 3.37 4.52 0.45
C ASP A 30 1.87 4.52 0.13
N ALA A 31 1.28 5.70 -0.01
CA ALA A 31 -0.10 5.85 -0.44
C ALA A 31 -0.34 5.31 -1.87
N LEU A 32 0.62 5.45 -2.79
CA LEU A 32 0.53 4.83 -4.13
C LEU A 32 0.55 3.31 -4.06
N HIS A 33 1.38 2.73 -3.17
CA HIS A 33 1.34 1.28 -2.92
C HIS A 33 -0.03 0.86 -2.39
N LEU A 34 -0.60 1.61 -1.45
CA LEU A 34 -1.95 1.36 -0.91
C LEU A 34 -3.02 1.49 -2.00
N GLY A 35 -2.90 2.46 -2.91
CA GLY A 35 -3.78 2.60 -4.07
C GLY A 35 -3.79 1.34 -4.95
N ALA A 36 -2.61 0.87 -5.35
CA ALA A 36 -2.44 -0.35 -6.14
C ALA A 36 -2.98 -1.60 -5.42
N MET A 37 -2.65 -1.73 -4.13
CA MET A 37 -3.09 -2.84 -3.29
C MET A 37 -4.61 -2.88 -3.17
N LYS A 38 -5.25 -1.73 -2.91
CA LYS A 38 -6.71 -1.63 -2.79
C LYS A 38 -7.40 -2.04 -4.09
N LYS A 39 -6.91 -1.57 -5.24
CA LYS A 39 -7.46 -1.92 -6.57
C LYS A 39 -7.32 -3.40 -6.93
N LYS A 40 -6.34 -4.09 -6.35
CA LYS A 40 -6.10 -5.53 -6.55
C LYS A 40 -6.58 -6.40 -5.39
N ASN A 41 -7.29 -5.83 -4.40
CA ASN A 41 -7.73 -6.53 -3.19
C ASN A 41 -6.58 -7.24 -2.45
N ILE A 42 -5.39 -6.65 -2.45
CA ILE A 42 -4.23 -7.15 -1.70
C ILE A 42 -4.26 -6.47 -0.33
N SER A 43 -4.40 -7.22 0.74
CA SER A 43 -4.40 -6.68 2.11
C SER A 43 -3.07 -6.88 2.84
N THR A 44 -2.17 -7.69 2.32
CA THR A 44 -0.91 -8.05 2.99
C THR A 44 0.25 -7.27 2.39
N ILE A 45 1.04 -6.61 3.23
CA ILE A 45 2.28 -5.94 2.83
C ILE A 45 3.45 -6.47 3.65
N VAL A 46 4.58 -6.71 2.98
CA VAL A 46 5.85 -6.98 3.66
C VAL A 46 6.64 -5.68 3.69
N SER A 47 6.78 -5.07 4.86
CA SER A 47 7.45 -3.78 5.00
C SER A 47 7.95 -3.55 6.42
N GLU A 48 9.14 -2.94 6.55
CA GLU A 48 9.67 -2.46 7.83
C GLU A 48 8.94 -1.20 8.31
N ASP A 49 8.32 -0.43 7.40
CA ASP A 49 7.68 0.84 7.74
C ASP A 49 6.39 0.60 8.51
N LYS A 50 6.36 1.07 9.76
CA LYS A 50 5.20 0.93 10.65
C LYS A 50 4.07 1.89 10.29
N ASP A 51 4.28 2.86 9.40
CA ASP A 51 3.21 3.75 8.97
C ASP A 51 2.04 3.01 8.32
N PHE A 52 2.29 1.84 7.71
CA PHE A 52 1.21 0.98 7.20
C PHE A 52 0.26 0.44 8.29
N ASP A 53 0.69 0.42 9.56
CA ASP A 53 -0.16 0.00 10.69
C ASP A 53 -1.28 1.04 10.98
N LYS A 54 -1.21 2.24 10.40
CA LYS A 54 -2.29 3.25 10.45
C LYS A 54 -3.51 2.89 9.60
N ILE A 55 -3.40 1.90 8.71
CA ILE A 55 -4.41 1.57 7.70
C ILE A 55 -5.14 0.28 8.10
N GLU A 56 -6.40 0.39 8.51
CA GLU A 56 -7.17 -0.72 9.10
C GLU A 56 -7.28 -1.97 8.21
N TRP A 57 -7.30 -1.80 6.88
CA TRP A 57 -7.45 -2.91 5.93
C TRP A 57 -6.11 -3.56 5.53
N ILE A 58 -5.00 -3.10 6.09
CA ILE A 58 -3.65 -3.60 5.81
C ILE A 58 -3.15 -4.49 6.95
N ASN A 59 -2.61 -5.65 6.57
CA ASN A 59 -1.88 -6.55 7.43
C ASN A 59 -0.39 -6.42 7.10
N ARG A 60 0.36 -5.68 7.92
CA ARG A 60 1.80 -5.53 7.77
C ARG A 60 2.52 -6.73 8.39
N PHE A 61 3.35 -7.38 7.59
CA PHE A 61 4.30 -8.39 8.05
C PHE A 61 5.72 -7.84 7.99
N TRP A 62 6.46 -8.06 9.06
CA TRP A 62 7.90 -7.82 9.10
C TRP A 62 8.57 -8.93 9.89
N LEU A 63 9.77 -9.31 9.46
CA LEU A 63 10.55 -10.32 10.17
C LEU A 63 11.11 -9.68 11.44
N THR A 64 10.57 -10.05 12.59
CA THR A 64 11.18 -9.78 13.89
C THR A 64 12.03 -10.98 14.28
N THR A 65 13.34 -10.77 14.39
CA THR A 65 14.27 -11.77 14.91
C THR A 65 14.11 -11.94 16.41
#